data_AF-A0A804QW48-F1
#
_entry.id   AF-A0A804QW48-F1
#
_cell.length_a   1.000
_cell.length_b   1.000
_cell.length_c   1.000
_cell.angle_alpha   90.00
_cell.angle_beta   90.00
_cell.angle_gamma   90.00
#
_symmetry.space_group_name_H-M   'P 1'
#
loop_
_entity.id
_entity.type
_entity.pdbx_description
1 polymer ?
#
loop_
_entity_poly.entity_id
_entity_poly.type
_entity_poly.pdbx_seq_one_letter_code
_entity_poly.pdbx_strand_id
1 'polypeptide(L)'
;MVEFIDRRRAPKVQLSPPRRSPAKHADAGNSTNQQVPRTEQTPTDFVSPDFPRKPPAKPLHPPVFRPPAKPTAHATIQLVAPPSPGFIYTRRAGVRCRPLHSHPPPPPPASGPYAAQPTQRARCNSMPPEKAEVFRSLEGWAARSLLPLLKPVEECWQPADFLPDSSSEMFGHEVRELRARAAGLPDEYFVVLVGDMVTEEALPTYQTMINTLDGVRDETGASNCPWAVWTRAWTAEENRHGDILGKYMYLSGRVDMRMVEKTVQYLIGSGMDPGTENNPYLGFVYTSFQERATAVSHGNTARLARAHGDDVLARACGTIAADEKRHETAYGRIVEQLLQLDPEGAVLAVADMMRKRITMPAHLMHDGRDMDLFEHFAAVAQRLGVYTARDYADIVEFLVKRWKLETLESGLSGEGRRARDFVCGLAPRMRRAAERAEDRAKKDEPRMVKFSWIFDREAVV
;
A
#
# COMPACT_ATOMS: atom_id res chain seq x y z
N MET A 1 -54.65 -4.73 -14.53
CA MET A 1 -56.02 -5.24 -14.72
C MET A 1 -56.39 -4.87 -16.14
N VAL A 2 -56.33 -5.89 -17.02
CA VAL A 2 -57.04 -6.12 -18.30
C VAL A 2 -57.27 -4.93 -19.26
N GLU A 3 -56.65 -5.00 -20.45
CA GLU A 3 -57.42 -5.08 -21.70
C GLU A 3 -56.65 -5.75 -22.86
N PHE A 4 -57.38 -6.63 -23.53
CA PHE A 4 -57.05 -7.49 -24.67
C PHE A 4 -57.23 -6.71 -25.99
N ILE A 5 -56.34 -6.90 -26.99
CA ILE A 5 -56.75 -7.09 -28.40
C ILE A 5 -55.82 -8.12 -29.06
N ASP A 6 -56.47 -9.11 -29.68
CA ASP A 6 -55.94 -10.27 -30.39
C ASP A 6 -55.61 -9.98 -31.87
N ARG A 7 -54.78 -10.87 -32.39
CA ARG A 7 -54.09 -11.06 -33.67
C ARG A 7 -54.96 -10.88 -34.93
N ARG A 8 -54.27 -10.58 -36.06
CA ARG A 8 -54.12 -11.53 -37.21
C ARG A 8 -53.23 -11.03 -38.36
N ARG A 9 -52.43 -12.01 -38.84
CA ARG A 9 -51.88 -12.24 -40.20
C ARG A 9 -50.55 -11.61 -40.63
N ALA A 10 -49.52 -12.47 -40.57
CA ALA A 10 -48.31 -12.46 -41.38
C ALA A 10 -48.55 -12.86 -42.85
N PRO A 11 -47.53 -12.70 -43.71
CA PRO A 11 -47.01 -13.87 -44.42
C PRO A 11 -45.51 -14.11 -44.18
N LYS A 12 -45.16 -15.40 -44.26
CA LYS A 12 -43.87 -16.03 -43.98
C LYS A 12 -42.82 -15.70 -45.05
N VAL A 13 -41.58 -15.45 -44.63
CA VAL A 13 -40.38 -15.64 -45.45
C VAL A 13 -39.52 -16.69 -44.76
N GLN A 14 -39.26 -17.80 -45.48
CA GLN A 14 -38.36 -18.88 -45.07
C GLN A 14 -36.91 -18.43 -45.21
N LEU A 15 -36.13 -18.50 -44.14
CA LEU A 15 -34.67 -18.48 -44.19
C LEU A 15 -34.15 -19.78 -43.56
N SER A 16 -33.40 -20.52 -44.37
CA SER A 16 -32.77 -21.81 -44.05
C SER A 16 -31.65 -21.64 -43.01
N PRO A 17 -31.44 -22.60 -42.09
CA PRO A 17 -30.36 -22.53 -41.10
C PRO A 17 -29.02 -23.02 -41.68
N PRO A 18 -27.87 -22.55 -41.15
CA PRO A 18 -26.56 -23.01 -41.58
C PRO A 18 -26.24 -24.42 -41.06
N ARG A 19 -25.54 -25.18 -41.91
CA ARG A 19 -25.17 -26.59 -41.73
C ARG A 19 -24.15 -26.78 -40.60
N ARG A 20 -24.43 -27.75 -39.72
CA ARG A 20 -23.44 -28.41 -38.85
C ARG A 20 -22.57 -29.36 -39.68
N SER A 21 -21.28 -29.46 -39.34
CA SER A 21 -20.39 -30.55 -39.76
C SER A 21 -19.80 -31.23 -38.52
N PRO A 22 -19.41 -32.52 -38.61
CA PRO A 22 -19.62 -33.47 -37.52
C PRO A 22 -18.38 -33.76 -36.66
N ALA A 23 -18.65 -34.11 -35.41
CA ALA A 23 -17.72 -34.80 -34.52
C ALA A 23 -17.44 -36.23 -35.02
N LYS A 24 -16.18 -36.68 -34.88
CA LYS A 24 -15.80 -38.09 -34.93
C LYS A 24 -15.40 -38.53 -33.52
N HIS A 25 -16.18 -39.46 -32.96
CA HIS A 25 -15.75 -40.36 -31.91
C HIS A 25 -15.11 -41.60 -32.55
N ALA A 26 -14.00 -42.09 -32.01
CA ALA A 26 -13.61 -43.49 -32.08
C ALA A 26 -12.80 -43.86 -30.83
N ASP A 27 -13.47 -44.67 -30.02
CA ASP A 27 -13.11 -45.70 -29.04
C ASP A 27 -11.68 -46.00 -28.57
N ALA A 28 -11.68 -46.56 -27.36
CA ALA A 28 -10.57 -47.03 -26.53
C ALA A 28 -10.00 -48.41 -26.93
N GLY A 29 -8.77 -48.71 -26.51
CA GLY A 29 -8.14 -50.04 -26.68
C GLY A 29 -6.72 -50.21 -26.14
N ASN A 30 -6.62 -50.34 -24.81
CA ASN A 30 -5.66 -51.01 -23.90
C ASN A 30 -4.31 -51.67 -24.37
N SER A 31 -3.25 -51.47 -23.54
CA SER A 31 -2.07 -52.31 -23.17
C SER A 31 -1.13 -52.86 -24.27
N THR A 32 0.20 -53.00 -24.16
CA THR A 32 1.15 -53.17 -23.03
C THR A 32 2.59 -52.99 -23.55
N ASN A 33 3.46 -52.42 -22.71
CA ASN A 33 4.88 -52.74 -22.43
C ASN A 33 5.83 -53.21 -23.57
N GLN A 34 6.91 -52.45 -23.85
CA GLN A 34 8.26 -52.99 -24.07
C GLN A 34 9.36 -51.91 -24.00
N GLN A 35 10.38 -52.21 -23.21
CA GLN A 35 11.65 -51.48 -23.01
C GLN A 35 12.53 -51.52 -24.28
N VAL A 36 13.47 -50.56 -24.44
CA VAL A 36 14.96 -50.71 -24.42
C VAL A 36 15.52 -49.76 -25.54
N PRO A 37 16.78 -49.24 -25.57
CA PRO A 37 17.82 -48.99 -24.56
C PRO A 37 18.31 -47.52 -24.48
N ARG A 38 19.07 -47.26 -23.41
CA ARG A 38 20.00 -46.13 -23.22
C ARG A 38 21.23 -46.25 -24.14
N THR A 39 21.67 -45.14 -24.72
CA THR A 39 23.02 -44.97 -25.30
C THR A 39 23.90 -44.14 -24.38
N GLU A 40 25.04 -44.71 -24.02
CA GLU A 40 26.16 -44.10 -23.30
C GLU A 40 26.83 -43.01 -24.16
N GLN A 41 27.09 -41.84 -23.58
CA GLN A 41 28.19 -40.95 -23.99
C GLN A 41 28.71 -40.16 -22.78
N THR A 42 29.97 -40.43 -22.40
CA THR A 42 30.96 -39.50 -21.84
C THR A 42 32.26 -39.76 -22.61
N PRO A 43 33.30 -38.89 -22.60
CA PRO A 43 33.54 -37.72 -21.75
C PRO A 43 34.01 -36.46 -22.51
N THR A 44 33.96 -35.28 -21.89
CA THR A 44 34.96 -34.22 -22.17
C THR A 44 35.15 -33.34 -20.95
N ASP A 45 36.38 -33.36 -20.43
CA ASP A 45 36.91 -32.42 -19.45
C ASP A 45 36.94 -31.01 -20.05
N PHE A 46 36.34 -30.04 -19.35
CA PHE A 46 36.57 -28.62 -19.62
C PHE A 46 37.16 -27.93 -18.39
N VAL A 47 38.40 -27.50 -18.62
CA VAL A 47 39.31 -26.75 -17.76
C VAL A 47 38.71 -25.39 -17.39
N SER A 48 38.77 -25.04 -16.10
CA SER A 48 38.42 -23.70 -15.59
C SER A 48 39.49 -22.68 -15.97
N PRO A 49 39.13 -21.44 -16.38
CA PRO A 49 40.11 -20.43 -16.73
C PRO A 49 40.71 -19.74 -15.49
N ASP A 50 42.05 -19.67 -15.48
CA ASP A 50 42.89 -18.95 -14.52
C ASP A 50 42.58 -17.44 -14.49
N PHE A 51 42.32 -16.92 -13.29
CA PHE A 51 42.29 -15.48 -13.02
C PHE A 51 43.71 -14.97 -12.67
N PRO A 52 44.16 -13.83 -13.24
CA PRO A 52 45.47 -13.29 -12.92
C PRO A 52 45.52 -12.70 -11.50
N ARG A 53 46.49 -13.18 -10.70
CA ARG A 53 46.79 -12.71 -9.33
C ARG A 53 47.35 -11.28 -9.36
N LYS A 54 46.74 -10.37 -8.57
CA LYS A 54 47.27 -9.02 -8.30
C LYS A 54 48.55 -9.10 -7.44
N PRO A 55 49.55 -8.23 -7.68
CA PRO A 55 50.75 -8.13 -6.84
C PRO A 55 50.44 -7.47 -5.48
N PRO A 56 51.21 -7.79 -4.42
CA PRO A 56 50.95 -7.31 -3.07
C PRO A 56 51.23 -5.81 -2.89
N ALA A 57 50.37 -5.13 -2.12
CA ALA A 57 50.48 -3.72 -1.78
C ALA A 57 51.59 -3.46 -0.74
N LYS A 58 52.31 -2.34 -0.90
CA LYS A 58 53.37 -1.85 0.00
C LYS A 58 52.81 -1.46 1.38
N PRO A 59 53.60 -1.58 2.47
CA PRO A 59 53.16 -1.24 3.81
C PRO A 59 52.99 0.28 4.01
N LEU A 60 51.89 0.68 4.64
CA LEU A 60 51.55 2.04 5.04
C LEU A 60 52.26 2.44 6.35
N HIS A 61 52.83 3.64 6.38
CA HIS A 61 53.41 4.27 7.57
C HIS A 61 52.33 4.63 8.62
N PRO A 62 52.67 4.63 9.93
CA PRO A 62 51.73 4.99 10.99
C PRO A 62 51.46 6.51 11.04
N PRO A 63 50.23 6.95 11.41
CA PRO A 63 49.90 8.36 11.48
C PRO A 63 50.46 9.04 12.73
N VAL A 64 50.94 10.28 12.52
CA VAL A 64 51.50 11.20 13.51
C VAL A 64 50.40 11.75 14.43
N PHE A 65 50.63 11.69 15.74
CA PHE A 65 49.78 12.22 16.80
C PHE A 65 49.84 13.75 16.85
N ARG A 66 48.69 14.45 16.88
CA ARG A 66 48.58 15.89 17.23
C ARG A 66 47.70 16.06 18.48
N PRO A 67 48.05 16.95 19.42
CA PRO A 67 47.31 17.14 20.67
C PRO A 67 46.02 17.97 20.49
N PRO A 68 45.04 17.85 21.41
CA PRO A 68 43.71 18.45 21.25
C PRO A 68 43.68 19.94 21.60
N ALA A 69 42.88 20.71 20.85
CA ALA A 69 42.48 22.08 21.17
C ALA A 69 41.26 22.09 22.12
N LYS A 70 41.24 23.09 23.00
CA LYS A 70 40.28 23.33 24.10
C LYS A 70 38.85 23.67 23.64
N PRO A 71 37.83 23.54 24.51
CA PRO A 71 36.41 23.52 24.14
C PRO A 71 35.80 24.93 24.07
N THR A 72 34.83 25.11 23.17
CA THR A 72 33.96 26.29 23.12
C THR A 72 32.49 25.90 23.24
N ALA A 73 31.88 26.43 24.30
CA ALA A 73 30.49 26.82 24.51
C ALA A 73 29.35 25.86 24.13
N HIS A 74 28.72 25.32 25.17
CA HIS A 74 27.41 24.69 25.17
C HIS A 74 26.29 25.67 24.81
N ALA A 75 25.39 25.26 23.91
CA ALA A 75 24.06 25.84 23.75
C ALA A 75 23.03 24.80 24.20
N THR A 76 22.48 25.03 25.39
CA THR A 76 21.42 24.24 26.02
C THR A 76 20.07 24.66 25.44
N ILE A 77 19.35 23.74 24.78
CA ILE A 77 17.95 23.95 24.39
C ILE A 77 17.07 23.46 25.54
N GLN A 78 16.32 24.39 26.14
CA GLN A 78 15.35 24.15 27.20
C GLN A 78 14.08 23.50 26.63
N LEU A 79 13.70 22.35 27.17
CA LEU A 79 12.36 21.78 27.08
C LEU A 79 11.45 22.47 28.10
N VAL A 80 10.33 23.00 27.63
CA VAL A 80 9.27 23.61 28.46
C VAL A 80 8.21 22.54 28.75
N ALA A 81 8.03 22.21 30.03
CA ALA A 81 6.93 21.41 30.55
C ALA A 81 5.73 22.32 30.94
N PRO A 82 4.48 21.85 30.82
CA PRO A 82 3.31 22.62 31.23
C PRO A 82 3.01 22.49 32.74
N PRO A 83 2.47 23.54 33.40
CA PRO A 83 2.13 23.48 34.82
C PRO A 83 0.70 23.01 35.07
N SER A 84 0.53 22.18 36.11
CA SER A 84 -0.74 21.99 36.85
C SER A 84 -0.88 23.06 37.94
N PRO A 85 -2.11 23.44 38.28
CA PRO A 85 -2.52 23.47 39.70
C PRO A 85 -3.94 22.92 39.88
N GLY A 86 -4.34 22.26 40.96
CA GLY A 86 -4.07 22.53 42.37
C GLY A 86 -5.40 22.87 43.05
N PHE A 87 -5.97 21.91 43.80
CA PHE A 87 -7.22 22.04 44.55
C PHE A 87 -7.05 22.96 45.78
N ILE A 88 -8.01 23.87 46.01
CA ILE A 88 -8.23 24.52 47.32
C ILE A 88 -9.75 24.52 47.63
N TYR A 89 -10.07 24.21 48.88
CA TYR A 89 -11.42 24.05 49.44
C TYR A 89 -11.73 25.24 50.36
N THR A 90 -12.88 25.93 50.22
CA THR A 90 -13.50 26.72 51.30
C THR A 90 -15.03 26.86 51.19
N ARG A 91 -15.64 27.03 52.36
CA ARG A 91 -17.04 26.82 52.82
C ARG A 91 -18.19 27.72 52.25
N ARG A 92 -19.38 27.08 52.22
CA ARG A 92 -20.78 27.51 52.53
C ARG A 92 -21.13 29.01 52.67
N ALA A 93 -22.17 29.46 51.94
CA ALA A 93 -23.58 29.64 52.40
C ALA A 93 -24.33 30.70 51.55
N GLY A 94 -25.62 30.46 51.26
CA GLY A 94 -26.55 31.52 50.84
C GLY A 94 -27.56 31.13 49.76
N VAL A 95 -28.72 30.61 50.19
CA VAL A 95 -29.89 30.34 49.33
C VAL A 95 -30.65 31.64 49.06
N ARG A 96 -30.90 31.96 47.78
CA ARG A 96 -32.05 32.76 47.32
C ARG A 96 -32.51 32.28 45.94
N CYS A 97 -33.74 31.77 45.87
CA CYS A 97 -34.42 31.39 44.63
C CYS A 97 -34.88 32.63 43.85
N ARG A 98 -34.65 32.66 42.53
CA ARG A 98 -35.32 33.51 41.54
C ARG A 98 -35.47 32.75 40.21
N PRO A 99 -36.45 33.14 39.36
CA PRO A 99 -37.18 32.24 38.47
C PRO A 99 -36.44 31.87 37.18
N LEU A 100 -36.80 30.69 36.66
CA LEU A 100 -36.33 30.04 35.44
C LEU A 100 -36.24 31.01 34.26
N HIS A 101 -35.02 31.21 33.75
CA HIS A 101 -34.78 31.60 32.36
C HIS A 101 -34.12 30.40 31.69
N SER A 102 -34.72 29.94 30.61
CA SER A 102 -34.23 28.85 29.76
C SER A 102 -32.87 29.24 29.18
N HIS A 103 -31.79 28.72 29.74
CA HIS A 103 -30.50 28.71 29.08
C HIS A 103 -30.55 27.71 27.92
N PRO A 104 -30.00 28.04 26.74
CA PRO A 104 -29.74 27.03 25.72
C PRO A 104 -28.81 25.97 26.33
N PRO A 105 -28.95 24.69 25.95
CA PRO A 105 -28.09 23.64 26.47
C PRO A 105 -26.62 23.99 26.19
N PRO A 106 -25.69 23.66 27.10
CA PRO A 106 -24.28 23.84 26.83
C PRO A 106 -23.90 23.08 25.55
N PRO A 107 -22.98 23.60 24.72
CA PRO A 107 -22.49 22.85 23.57
C PRO A 107 -21.93 21.50 24.06
N PRO A 108 -22.13 20.41 23.30
CA PRO A 108 -21.58 19.12 23.67
C PRO A 108 -20.06 19.24 23.84
N PRO A 109 -19.44 18.48 24.77
CA PRO A 109 -18.00 18.51 24.95
C PRO A 109 -17.30 18.18 23.62
N ALA A 110 -16.36 19.03 23.22
CA ALA A 110 -15.60 18.93 21.96
C ALA A 110 -14.57 17.77 21.94
N SER A 111 -14.86 16.68 22.64
CA SER A 111 -13.96 15.54 22.79
C SER A 111 -14.79 14.26 22.87
N GLY A 112 -15.51 13.96 21.79
CA GLY A 112 -15.94 12.59 21.52
C GLY A 112 -14.76 11.78 20.97
N PRO A 113 -14.80 10.44 21.02
CA PRO A 113 -13.77 9.56 20.44
C PRO A 113 -13.63 9.67 18.91
N TYR A 114 -14.40 10.56 18.27
CA TYR A 114 -14.41 10.86 16.84
C TYR A 114 -14.02 12.31 16.53
N ALA A 115 -13.49 13.06 17.51
CA ALA A 115 -13.03 14.42 17.27
C ALA A 115 -11.71 14.38 16.46
N ALA A 116 -11.82 14.56 15.15
CA ALA A 116 -10.67 14.78 14.29
C ALA A 116 -9.82 15.93 14.84
N GLN A 117 -8.52 15.71 15.02
CA GLN A 117 -7.62 16.82 15.31
C GLN A 117 -7.68 17.81 14.14
N PRO A 118 -7.76 19.13 14.41
CA PRO A 118 -7.80 20.11 13.35
C PRO A 118 -6.46 20.08 12.58
N THR A 119 -6.46 19.47 11.40
CA THR A 119 -5.33 19.55 10.47
C THR A 119 -5.17 21.01 10.03
N GLN A 120 -3.93 21.42 9.78
CA GLN A 120 -3.62 22.71 9.16
C GLN A 120 -4.57 22.92 7.97
N ARG A 121 -5.26 24.07 7.94
CA ARG A 121 -6.23 24.53 6.93
C ARG A 121 -6.03 23.79 5.59
N ALA A 122 -6.76 22.68 5.42
CA ALA A 122 -6.50 21.75 4.32
C ALA A 122 -6.66 22.48 3.00
N ARG A 123 -5.60 22.49 2.19
CA ARG A 123 -5.65 23.04 0.84
C ARG A 123 -6.43 22.05 -0.02
N CYS A 124 -7.59 22.47 -0.51
CA CYS A 124 -8.43 21.65 -1.37
C CYS A 124 -8.52 22.28 -2.77
N ASN A 125 -8.75 21.45 -3.78
CA ASN A 125 -8.92 21.85 -5.19
C ASN A 125 -7.77 22.72 -5.69
N SER A 126 -6.53 22.24 -5.54
CA SER A 126 -5.34 23.01 -5.95
C SER A 126 -5.05 22.96 -7.44
N MET A 127 -5.68 22.04 -8.17
CA MET A 127 -5.62 21.99 -9.63
C MET A 127 -6.44 23.15 -10.22
N PRO A 128 -5.89 23.95 -11.16
CA PRO A 128 -6.68 24.93 -11.88
C PRO A 128 -7.85 24.26 -12.63
N PRO A 129 -9.10 24.78 -12.55
CA PRO A 129 -10.28 24.11 -13.12
C PRO A 129 -10.16 23.78 -14.62
N GLU A 130 -9.45 24.60 -15.39
CA GLU A 130 -9.19 24.37 -16.82
C GLU A 130 -8.40 23.07 -17.08
N LYS A 131 -7.60 22.59 -16.12
CA LYS A 131 -6.86 21.34 -16.25
C LYS A 131 -7.73 20.08 -16.12
N ALA A 132 -9.00 20.21 -15.70
CA ALA A 132 -9.94 19.11 -15.77
C ALA A 132 -10.15 18.62 -17.22
N GLU A 133 -9.99 19.51 -18.21
CA GLU A 133 -10.07 19.14 -19.63
C GLU A 133 -8.94 18.18 -20.07
N VAL A 134 -7.78 18.21 -19.40
CA VAL A 134 -6.70 17.24 -19.67
C VAL A 134 -7.20 15.82 -19.42
N PHE A 135 -7.85 15.57 -18.27
CA PHE A 135 -8.37 14.26 -17.92
C PHE A 135 -9.56 13.84 -18.79
N ARG A 136 -10.41 14.79 -19.17
CA ARG A 136 -11.50 14.55 -20.13
C ARG A 136 -10.95 14.13 -21.50
N SER A 137 -9.91 14.81 -22.00
CA SER A 137 -9.27 14.47 -23.28
C SER A 137 -8.60 13.09 -23.26
N LEU A 138 -8.19 12.63 -22.07
CA LEU A 138 -7.53 11.34 -21.86
C LEU A 138 -8.50 10.16 -21.68
N GLU A 139 -9.81 10.35 -21.62
CA GLU A 139 -10.77 9.24 -21.41
C GLU A 139 -10.60 8.11 -22.45
N GLY A 140 -10.48 8.48 -23.73
CA GLY A 140 -10.25 7.50 -24.80
C GLY A 140 -8.91 6.76 -24.66
N TRP A 141 -7.87 7.45 -24.16
CA TRP A 141 -6.59 6.82 -23.86
C TRP A 141 -6.70 5.89 -22.64
N ALA A 142 -7.36 6.31 -21.57
CA ALA A 142 -7.58 5.52 -20.36
C ALA A 142 -8.32 4.22 -20.67
N ALA A 143 -9.38 4.30 -21.49
CA ALA A 143 -10.11 3.12 -21.96
C ALA A 143 -9.22 2.09 -22.68
N ARG A 144 -8.28 2.56 -23.51
CA ARG A 144 -7.41 1.68 -24.33
C ARG A 144 -6.13 1.24 -23.63
N SER A 145 -5.66 1.99 -22.64
CA SER A 145 -4.30 1.82 -22.08
C SER A 145 -4.27 1.44 -20.61
N LEU A 146 -5.33 1.78 -19.86
CA LEU A 146 -5.47 1.47 -18.44
C LEU A 146 -6.40 0.29 -18.21
N LEU A 147 -7.63 0.34 -18.74
CA LEU A 147 -8.62 -0.71 -18.49
C LEU A 147 -8.15 -2.12 -18.86
N PRO A 148 -7.35 -2.35 -19.92
CA PRO A 148 -6.81 -3.67 -20.20
C PRO A 148 -5.78 -4.20 -19.19
N LEU A 149 -5.32 -3.39 -18.24
CA LEU A 149 -4.46 -3.82 -17.14
C LEU A 149 -5.26 -4.44 -15.98
N LEU A 150 -6.57 -4.21 -15.93
CA LEU A 150 -7.48 -4.89 -15.02
C LEU A 150 -7.70 -6.32 -15.52
N LYS A 151 -7.72 -7.27 -14.60
CA LYS A 151 -8.02 -8.67 -14.93
C LYS A 151 -9.55 -8.84 -15.01
N PRO A 152 -10.07 -9.56 -16.02
CA PRO A 152 -11.47 -9.99 -16.00
C PRO A 152 -11.75 -10.79 -14.74
N VAL A 153 -12.91 -10.58 -14.12
CA VAL A 153 -13.28 -11.24 -12.83
C VAL A 153 -13.18 -12.77 -12.92
N GLU A 154 -13.57 -13.36 -14.05
CA GLU A 154 -13.50 -14.81 -14.29
C GLU A 154 -12.07 -15.36 -14.38
N GLU A 155 -11.07 -14.49 -14.54
CA GLU A 155 -9.65 -14.83 -14.57
C GLU A 155 -8.92 -14.37 -13.28
N CYS A 156 -9.63 -13.70 -12.37
CA CYS A 156 -9.10 -13.28 -11.09
C CYS A 156 -9.05 -14.45 -10.11
N TRP A 157 -7.94 -14.54 -9.38
CA TRP A 157 -7.90 -15.35 -8.15
C TRP A 157 -8.93 -14.83 -7.15
N GLN A 158 -9.43 -15.73 -6.31
CA GLN A 158 -10.33 -15.39 -5.20
C GLN A 158 -9.70 -15.80 -3.87
N PRO A 159 -10.03 -15.14 -2.74
CA PRO A 159 -9.50 -15.51 -1.43
C PRO A 159 -9.67 -17.01 -1.10
N ALA A 160 -10.76 -17.62 -1.56
CA ALA A 160 -11.03 -19.05 -1.38
C ALA A 160 -9.94 -19.96 -1.98
N ASP A 161 -9.21 -19.52 -3.01
CA ASP A 161 -8.14 -20.31 -3.65
C ASP A 161 -6.94 -20.58 -2.71
N PHE A 162 -6.85 -19.83 -1.60
CA PHE A 162 -5.73 -19.89 -0.64
C PHE A 162 -6.18 -20.30 0.77
N LEU A 163 -7.48 -20.51 0.98
CA LEU A 163 -8.06 -20.81 2.29
C LEU A 163 -8.57 -22.25 2.34
N PRO A 164 -8.65 -22.85 3.54
CA PRO A 164 -9.37 -24.11 3.74
C PRO A 164 -10.80 -24.05 3.17
N ASP A 165 -11.23 -25.09 2.46
CA ASP A 165 -12.56 -25.12 1.85
C ASP A 165 -13.62 -25.43 2.91
N SER A 166 -14.39 -24.41 3.30
CA SER A 166 -15.44 -24.51 4.32
C SER A 166 -16.58 -25.50 3.98
N SER A 167 -16.71 -25.91 2.72
CA SER A 167 -17.71 -26.89 2.28
C SER A 167 -17.19 -28.34 2.30
N SER A 168 -15.88 -28.51 2.44
CA SER A 168 -15.21 -29.81 2.44
C SER A 168 -15.32 -30.51 3.80
N GLU A 169 -15.50 -31.84 3.80
CA GLU A 169 -15.38 -32.66 5.02
C GLU A 169 -13.97 -32.58 5.64
N MET A 170 -12.98 -32.18 4.84
CA MET A 170 -11.59 -31.98 5.27
C MET A 170 -11.32 -30.59 5.87
N PHE A 171 -12.30 -29.68 5.90
CA PHE A 171 -12.13 -28.31 6.39
C PHE A 171 -11.42 -28.25 7.75
N GLY A 172 -11.88 -29.06 8.71
CA GLY A 172 -11.29 -29.09 10.04
C GLY A 172 -9.83 -29.57 10.07
N HIS A 173 -9.43 -30.42 9.12
CA HIS A 173 -8.03 -30.85 8.95
C HIS A 173 -7.19 -29.73 8.33
N GLU A 174 -7.66 -29.14 7.23
CA GLU A 174 -6.98 -28.05 6.53
C GLU A 174 -6.75 -26.83 7.43
N VAL A 175 -7.72 -26.49 8.28
CA VAL A 175 -7.56 -25.45 9.32
C VAL A 175 -6.47 -25.81 10.31
N ARG A 176 -6.36 -27.07 10.74
CA ARG A 176 -5.27 -27.51 11.63
C ARG A 176 -3.90 -27.40 10.95
N GLU A 177 -3.81 -27.74 9.67
CA GLU A 177 -2.56 -27.59 8.90
C GLU A 177 -2.17 -26.13 8.74
N LEU A 178 -3.12 -25.23 8.48
CA LEU A 178 -2.88 -23.78 8.45
C LEU A 178 -2.31 -23.31 9.79
N ARG A 179 -2.93 -23.69 10.91
CA ARG A 179 -2.46 -23.30 12.26
C ARG A 179 -1.09 -23.88 12.58
N ALA A 180 -0.79 -25.09 12.12
CA ALA A 180 0.52 -25.71 12.30
C ALA A 180 1.62 -24.93 11.58
N ARG A 181 1.39 -24.49 10.34
CA ARG A 181 2.35 -23.63 9.60
C ARG A 181 2.46 -22.24 10.24
N ALA A 182 1.33 -21.64 10.59
CA ALA A 182 1.29 -20.32 11.25
C ALA A 182 2.04 -20.29 12.59
N ALA A 183 2.14 -21.41 13.30
CA ALA A 183 2.92 -21.52 14.54
C ALA A 183 4.45 -21.39 14.33
N GLY A 184 4.94 -21.59 13.10
CA GLY A 184 6.35 -21.41 12.72
C GLY A 184 6.75 -19.97 12.41
N LEU A 185 5.77 -19.06 12.30
CA LEU A 185 5.99 -17.63 12.06
C LEU A 185 6.16 -16.87 13.39
N PRO A 186 7.17 -15.98 13.50
CA PRO A 186 7.43 -15.21 14.71
C PRO A 186 6.36 -14.12 14.92
N ASP A 187 6.25 -13.62 16.16
CA ASP A 187 5.26 -12.59 16.49
C ASP A 187 5.53 -11.28 15.75
N GLU A 188 6.78 -10.89 15.53
CA GLU A 188 7.15 -9.72 14.72
C GLU A 188 6.61 -9.81 13.29
N TYR A 189 6.58 -11.02 12.71
CA TYR A 189 5.99 -11.23 11.39
C TYR A 189 4.49 -10.96 11.42
N PHE A 190 3.79 -11.41 12.47
CA PHE A 190 2.36 -11.15 12.63
C PHE A 190 2.06 -9.68 12.91
N VAL A 191 2.91 -8.95 13.65
CA VAL A 191 2.75 -7.50 13.82
C VAL A 191 2.77 -6.79 12.47
N VAL A 192 3.72 -7.14 11.59
CA VAL A 192 3.82 -6.53 10.26
C VAL A 192 2.66 -6.96 9.37
N LEU A 193 2.34 -8.26 9.32
CA LEU A 193 1.24 -8.77 8.52
C LEU A 193 -0.09 -8.12 8.94
N VAL A 194 -0.33 -7.93 10.25
CA VAL A 194 -1.52 -7.21 10.75
C VAL A 194 -1.52 -5.76 10.29
N GLY A 195 -0.39 -5.06 10.34
CA GLY A 195 -0.31 -3.69 9.83
C GLY A 195 -0.62 -3.59 8.33
N ASP A 196 -0.10 -4.53 7.53
CA ASP A 196 -0.45 -4.65 6.10
C ASP A 196 -1.96 -4.90 5.93
N MET A 197 -2.54 -5.87 6.64
CA MET A 197 -3.97 -6.20 6.54
C MET A 197 -4.90 -5.07 7.00
N VAL A 198 -4.58 -4.40 8.11
CA VAL A 198 -5.33 -3.23 8.59
C VAL A 198 -5.31 -2.11 7.55
N THR A 199 -4.19 -1.96 6.83
CA THR A 199 -4.08 -1.03 5.72
C THR A 199 -5.00 -1.47 4.58
N GLU A 200 -5.04 -2.74 4.19
CA GLU A 200 -5.96 -3.23 3.14
C GLU A 200 -7.44 -3.03 3.50
N GLU A 201 -7.84 -3.32 4.73
CA GLU A 201 -9.23 -3.21 5.19
C GLU A 201 -9.76 -1.76 5.21
N ALA A 202 -8.86 -0.76 5.22
CA ALA A 202 -9.25 0.64 5.12
C ALA A 202 -9.58 1.10 3.68
N LEU A 203 -9.78 0.15 2.75
CA LEU A 203 -10.16 0.36 1.35
C LEU A 203 -11.28 1.41 1.11
N PRO A 204 -12.34 1.53 1.92
CA PRO A 204 -13.35 2.58 1.72
C PRO A 204 -12.75 4.00 1.71
N THR A 205 -11.70 4.24 2.51
CA THR A 205 -10.97 5.50 2.54
C THR A 205 -10.24 5.75 1.22
N TYR A 206 -9.66 4.71 0.61
CA TYR A 206 -8.85 4.84 -0.61
C TYR A 206 -9.72 5.05 -1.85
N GLN A 207 -10.83 4.32 -1.96
CA GLN A 207 -11.83 4.61 -3.00
C GLN A 207 -12.38 6.03 -2.85
N THR A 208 -12.67 6.46 -1.61
CA THR A 208 -13.10 7.84 -1.35
C THR A 208 -12.04 8.84 -1.79
N MET A 209 -10.77 8.62 -1.46
CA MET A 209 -9.64 9.47 -1.87
C MET A 209 -9.60 9.63 -3.40
N ILE A 210 -9.66 8.55 -4.16
CA ILE A 210 -9.69 8.62 -5.64
C ILE A 210 -10.93 9.39 -6.12
N ASN A 211 -12.08 9.16 -5.49
CA ASN A 211 -13.33 9.89 -5.79
C ASN A 211 -13.34 11.35 -5.28
N THR A 212 -12.30 11.82 -4.61
CA THR A 212 -12.11 13.26 -4.36
C THR A 212 -11.33 13.97 -5.45
N LEU A 213 -10.70 13.24 -6.38
CA LEU A 213 -9.84 13.81 -7.41
C LEU A 213 -10.66 14.43 -8.55
N ASP A 214 -10.41 15.71 -8.81
CA ASP A 214 -11.07 16.50 -9.83
C ASP A 214 -10.85 15.91 -11.23
N GLY A 215 -11.91 15.84 -12.03
CA GLY A 215 -11.87 15.35 -13.41
C GLY A 215 -11.85 13.83 -13.59
N VAL A 216 -11.65 13.06 -12.52
CA VAL A 216 -11.58 11.57 -12.59
C VAL A 216 -12.52 10.83 -11.63
N ARG A 217 -13.12 11.53 -10.65
CA ARG A 217 -14.07 10.96 -9.69
C ARG A 217 -15.31 10.35 -10.34
N ASP A 218 -15.91 9.36 -9.66
CA ASP A 218 -17.20 8.80 -10.05
C ASP A 218 -18.36 9.69 -9.58
N GLU A 219 -19.01 10.39 -10.51
CA GLU A 219 -20.12 11.31 -10.21
C GLU A 219 -21.43 10.63 -9.78
N THR A 220 -21.61 9.33 -10.07
CA THR A 220 -22.90 8.65 -9.85
C THR A 220 -22.78 7.36 -9.04
N GLY A 221 -21.56 6.91 -8.76
CA GLY A 221 -21.28 5.57 -8.22
C GLY A 221 -21.38 4.46 -9.27
N ALA A 222 -21.75 4.80 -10.51
CA ALA A 222 -21.88 3.88 -11.63
C ALA A 222 -21.56 4.57 -12.97
N SER A 223 -20.74 5.63 -12.96
CA SER A 223 -20.39 6.36 -14.18
C SER A 223 -19.67 5.44 -15.18
N ASN A 224 -20.00 5.56 -16.46
CA ASN A 224 -19.34 4.83 -17.55
C ASN A 224 -18.02 5.49 -17.98
N CYS A 225 -17.64 6.61 -17.37
CA CYS A 225 -16.35 7.24 -17.61
C CYS A 225 -15.22 6.22 -17.30
N PRO A 226 -14.22 6.05 -18.19
CA PRO A 226 -13.13 5.11 -17.98
C PRO A 226 -12.38 5.29 -16.66
N TRP A 227 -12.27 6.52 -16.16
CA TRP A 227 -11.70 6.80 -14.85
C TRP A 227 -12.52 6.20 -13.71
N ALA A 228 -13.84 6.36 -13.75
CA ALA A 228 -14.75 5.78 -12.77
C ALA A 228 -14.80 4.24 -12.86
N VAL A 229 -14.77 3.68 -14.08
CA VAL A 229 -14.66 2.24 -14.31
C VAL A 229 -13.37 1.69 -13.70
N TRP A 230 -12.24 2.36 -13.92
CA TRP A 230 -10.97 2.02 -13.27
C TRP A 230 -11.10 2.04 -11.75
N THR A 231 -11.57 3.13 -11.15
CA THR A 231 -11.71 3.25 -9.69
C THR A 231 -12.53 2.10 -9.10
N ARG A 232 -13.69 1.79 -9.67
CA ARG A 232 -14.54 0.69 -9.17
C ARG A 232 -13.88 -0.68 -9.34
N ALA A 233 -13.27 -0.94 -10.49
CA ALA A 233 -12.63 -2.23 -10.77
C ALA A 233 -11.34 -2.44 -9.96
N TRP A 234 -10.51 -1.41 -9.82
CA TRP A 234 -9.37 -1.39 -8.89
C TRP A 234 -9.85 -1.70 -7.48
N THR A 235 -10.87 -0.98 -6.98
CA THR A 235 -11.44 -1.25 -5.64
C THR A 235 -11.91 -2.70 -5.50
N ALA A 236 -12.52 -3.28 -6.54
CA ALA A 236 -12.95 -4.68 -6.52
C ALA A 236 -11.76 -5.66 -6.50
N GLU A 237 -10.66 -5.33 -7.19
CA GLU A 237 -9.43 -6.12 -7.12
C GLU A 237 -8.79 -6.03 -5.71
N GLU A 238 -8.68 -4.84 -5.14
CA GLU A 238 -8.13 -4.54 -3.80
C GLU A 238 -8.91 -5.21 -2.66
N ASN A 239 -10.24 -5.25 -2.75
CA ASN A 239 -11.08 -5.84 -1.70
C ASN A 239 -10.65 -7.27 -1.36
N ARG A 240 -10.16 -8.02 -2.35
CA ARG A 240 -9.73 -9.41 -2.16
C ARG A 240 -8.49 -9.51 -1.27
N HIS A 241 -7.65 -8.46 -1.18
CA HIS A 241 -6.42 -8.45 -0.40
C HIS A 241 -6.69 -8.43 1.11
N GLY A 242 -7.54 -7.52 1.58
CA GLY A 242 -8.03 -7.52 2.96
C GLY A 242 -8.74 -8.83 3.31
N ASP A 243 -9.62 -9.28 2.42
CA ASP A 243 -10.39 -10.52 2.58
C ASP A 243 -9.53 -11.77 2.82
N ILE A 244 -8.43 -11.95 2.07
CA ILE A 244 -7.55 -13.11 2.23
C ILE A 244 -6.71 -12.99 3.51
N LEU A 245 -6.11 -11.82 3.77
CA LEU A 245 -5.26 -11.62 4.94
C LEU A 245 -6.07 -11.71 6.24
N GLY A 246 -7.24 -11.09 6.28
CA GLY A 246 -8.15 -11.12 7.43
C GLY A 246 -8.60 -12.55 7.77
N LYS A 247 -9.05 -13.32 6.77
CA LYS A 247 -9.47 -14.73 6.98
C LYS A 247 -8.29 -15.63 7.36
N TYR A 248 -7.12 -15.45 6.74
CA TYR A 248 -5.91 -16.19 7.14
C TYR A 248 -5.57 -15.94 8.62
N MET A 249 -5.54 -14.68 9.04
CA MET A 249 -5.26 -14.31 10.43
C MET A 249 -6.29 -14.86 11.41
N TYR A 250 -7.57 -14.73 11.08
CA TYR A 250 -8.67 -15.28 11.87
C TYR A 250 -8.49 -16.79 12.11
N LEU A 251 -8.16 -17.55 11.05
CA LEU A 251 -7.94 -18.99 11.15
C LEU A 251 -6.61 -19.36 11.85
N SER A 252 -5.59 -18.52 11.76
CA SER A 252 -4.26 -18.79 12.32
C SER A 252 -4.28 -18.95 13.85
N GLY A 253 -5.15 -18.21 14.54
CA GLY A 253 -5.17 -18.11 16.00
C GLY A 253 -3.92 -17.47 16.61
N ARG A 254 -3.13 -16.73 15.83
CA ARG A 254 -1.88 -16.09 16.28
C ARG A 254 -2.07 -14.64 16.76
N VAL A 255 -3.19 -14.01 16.40
CA VAL A 255 -3.51 -12.60 16.65
C VAL A 255 -4.84 -12.42 17.40
N ASP A 256 -4.99 -11.31 18.11
CA ASP A 256 -6.23 -10.90 18.77
C ASP A 256 -7.11 -10.14 17.76
N MET A 257 -7.97 -10.89 17.05
CA MET A 257 -8.84 -10.30 16.02
C MET A 257 -9.73 -9.19 16.54
N ARG A 258 -10.14 -9.21 17.83
CA ARG A 258 -10.97 -8.13 18.39
C ARG A 258 -10.20 -6.81 18.43
N MET A 259 -8.90 -6.86 18.74
CA MET A 259 -8.06 -5.66 18.74
C MET A 259 -7.73 -5.20 17.33
N VAL A 260 -7.54 -6.14 16.40
CA VAL A 260 -7.34 -5.82 14.97
C VAL A 260 -8.58 -5.14 14.37
N GLU A 261 -9.78 -5.71 14.57
CA GLU A 261 -11.05 -5.15 14.09
C GLU A 261 -11.33 -3.75 14.66
N LYS A 262 -11.03 -3.53 15.95
CA LYS A 262 -11.09 -2.19 16.56
C LYS A 262 -10.14 -1.21 15.88
N THR A 263 -8.94 -1.67 15.52
CA THR A 263 -7.94 -0.84 14.83
C THR A 263 -8.43 -0.44 13.44
N VAL A 264 -8.98 -1.39 12.67
CA VAL A 264 -9.63 -1.11 11.38
C VAL A 264 -10.75 -0.08 11.55
N GLN A 265 -11.63 -0.25 12.54
CA GLN A 265 -12.72 0.68 12.80
C GLN A 265 -12.22 2.09 13.13
N TYR A 266 -11.16 2.22 13.96
CA TYR A 266 -10.53 3.51 14.23
C TYR A 266 -9.92 4.12 12.98
N LEU A 267 -9.21 3.34 12.16
CA LEU A 267 -8.54 3.83 10.98
C LEU A 267 -9.55 4.34 9.94
N ILE A 268 -10.59 3.56 9.62
CA ILE A 268 -11.66 4.00 8.71
C ILE A 268 -12.36 5.25 9.25
N GLY A 269 -12.66 5.28 10.55
CA GLY A 269 -13.28 6.44 11.20
C GLY A 269 -12.40 7.69 11.23
N SER A 270 -11.07 7.52 11.23
CA SER A 270 -10.10 8.60 11.15
C SER A 270 -9.88 9.08 9.73
N GLY A 271 -10.03 8.19 8.75
CA GLY A 271 -9.67 8.44 7.35
C GLY A 271 -8.17 8.68 7.19
N MET A 272 -7.81 9.37 6.10
CA MET A 272 -6.43 9.82 5.88
C MET A 272 -6.44 11.12 5.07
N ASP A 273 -5.42 11.96 5.24
CA ASP A 273 -5.14 13.09 4.36
C ASP A 273 -3.80 12.85 3.64
N PRO A 274 -3.82 12.46 2.35
CA PRO A 274 -2.59 12.23 1.59
C PRO A 274 -1.93 13.54 1.09
N GLY A 275 -2.52 14.71 1.36
CA GLY A 275 -2.02 15.99 0.86
C GLY A 275 -2.13 16.12 -0.67
N THR A 276 -3.08 15.42 -1.29
CA THR A 276 -3.32 15.42 -2.75
C THR A 276 -4.28 16.52 -3.21
N GLU A 277 -4.96 17.21 -2.29
CA GLU A 277 -5.63 18.49 -2.55
C GLU A 277 -6.68 18.42 -3.68
N ASN A 278 -7.40 17.29 -3.82
CA ASN A 278 -8.32 16.99 -4.94
C ASN A 278 -7.65 16.99 -6.32
N ASN A 279 -6.33 17.09 -6.39
CA ASN A 279 -5.58 17.28 -7.61
C ASN A 279 -5.13 15.91 -8.17
N PRO A 280 -5.66 15.45 -9.31
CA PRO A 280 -5.28 14.16 -9.89
C PRO A 280 -3.79 14.07 -10.27
N TYR A 281 -3.08 15.17 -10.53
CA TYR A 281 -1.62 15.12 -10.73
C TYR A 281 -0.91 14.67 -9.45
N LEU A 282 -1.31 15.20 -8.29
CA LEU A 282 -0.78 14.80 -6.99
C LEU A 282 -1.24 13.39 -6.63
N GLY A 283 -2.53 13.10 -6.85
CA GLY A 283 -3.15 11.81 -6.58
C GLY A 283 -2.48 10.65 -7.32
N PHE A 284 -2.22 10.79 -8.62
CA PHE A 284 -1.60 9.71 -9.39
C PHE A 284 -0.09 9.54 -9.15
N VAL A 285 0.61 10.59 -8.70
CA VAL A 285 1.97 10.45 -8.16
C VAL A 285 1.94 9.68 -6.85
N TYR A 286 0.99 10.01 -5.97
CA TYR A 286 0.81 9.32 -4.69
C TYR A 286 0.51 7.83 -4.89
N THR A 287 -0.48 7.48 -5.72
CA THR A 287 -0.83 6.07 -5.96
C THR A 287 0.31 5.31 -6.64
N SER A 288 0.99 5.90 -7.63
CA SER A 288 2.17 5.25 -8.26
C SER A 288 3.25 4.89 -7.25
N PHE A 289 3.45 5.72 -6.22
CA PHE A 289 4.39 5.43 -5.15
C PHE A 289 3.88 4.34 -4.21
N GLN A 290 2.63 4.47 -3.74
CA GLN A 290 2.05 3.55 -2.75
C GLN A 290 1.92 2.13 -3.29
N GLU A 291 1.43 1.96 -4.50
CA GLU A 291 1.31 0.65 -5.18
C GLU A 291 2.66 -0.05 -5.32
N ARG A 292 3.74 0.73 -5.47
CA ARG A 292 5.09 0.16 -5.45
C ARG A 292 5.52 -0.22 -4.03
N ALA A 293 5.17 0.57 -3.03
CA ALA A 293 5.49 0.30 -1.64
C ALA A 293 4.79 -0.97 -1.15
N THR A 294 3.51 -1.15 -1.45
CA THR A 294 2.74 -2.37 -1.15
C THR A 294 3.27 -3.57 -1.93
N ALA A 295 3.62 -3.43 -3.22
CA ALA A 295 4.26 -4.50 -4.00
C ALA A 295 5.58 -4.99 -3.36
N VAL A 296 6.37 -4.07 -2.79
CA VAL A 296 7.59 -4.39 -2.04
C VAL A 296 7.25 -5.06 -0.71
N SER A 297 6.35 -4.48 0.09
CA SER A 297 5.94 -5.01 1.40
C SER A 297 5.43 -6.45 1.28
N HIS A 298 4.42 -6.68 0.42
CA HIS A 298 3.82 -7.99 0.17
C HIS A 298 4.81 -8.98 -0.45
N GLY A 299 5.71 -8.51 -1.32
CA GLY A 299 6.79 -9.33 -1.86
C GLY A 299 7.78 -9.78 -0.79
N ASN A 300 8.04 -8.94 0.21
CA ASN A 300 8.97 -9.23 1.29
C ASN A 300 8.33 -10.14 2.34
N THR A 301 7.08 -9.89 2.73
CA THR A 301 6.31 -10.80 3.61
C THR A 301 6.13 -12.18 2.96
N ALA A 302 5.90 -12.26 1.65
CA ALA A 302 5.87 -13.54 0.93
C ALA A 302 7.19 -14.34 1.07
N ARG A 303 8.34 -13.67 0.94
CA ARG A 303 9.66 -14.30 1.09
C ARG A 303 9.89 -14.79 2.52
N LEU A 304 9.50 -14.00 3.51
CA LEU A 304 9.59 -14.37 4.92
C LEU A 304 8.66 -15.54 5.26
N ALA A 305 7.40 -15.53 4.80
CA ALA A 305 6.46 -16.63 4.99
C ALA A 305 7.04 -17.97 4.50
N ARG A 306 7.61 -17.96 3.29
CA ARG A 306 8.28 -19.13 2.72
C ARG A 306 9.48 -19.58 3.55
N ALA A 307 10.31 -18.64 4.00
CA ALA A 307 11.48 -18.95 4.83
C ALA A 307 11.10 -19.61 6.17
N HIS A 308 9.89 -19.32 6.67
CA HIS A 308 9.32 -19.92 7.88
C HIS A 308 8.43 -21.14 7.60
N GLY A 309 8.38 -21.63 6.37
CA GLY A 309 7.68 -22.88 6.01
C GLY A 309 6.18 -22.75 5.73
N ASP A 310 5.64 -21.54 5.57
CA ASP A 310 4.25 -21.33 5.12
C ASP A 310 4.18 -20.97 3.63
N ASP A 311 4.26 -21.99 2.77
CA ASP A 311 4.17 -21.82 1.32
C ASP A 311 2.80 -21.34 0.84
N VAL A 312 1.73 -21.56 1.61
CA VAL A 312 0.39 -21.09 1.24
C VAL A 312 0.30 -19.59 1.46
N LEU A 313 0.71 -19.11 2.64
CA LEU A 313 0.78 -17.66 2.90
C LEU A 313 1.74 -16.96 1.94
N ALA A 314 2.89 -17.57 1.64
CA ALA A 314 3.84 -17.02 0.67
C ALA A 314 3.20 -16.83 -0.71
N ARG A 315 2.36 -17.77 -1.17
CA ARG A 315 1.62 -17.62 -2.43
C ARG A 315 0.55 -16.54 -2.35
N ALA A 316 -0.18 -16.43 -1.24
CA ALA A 316 -1.18 -15.39 -1.05
C ALA A 316 -0.55 -13.99 -1.12
N CYS A 317 0.46 -13.69 -0.28
CA CYS A 317 1.19 -12.43 -0.30
C CYS A 317 1.85 -12.15 -1.67
N GLY A 318 2.44 -13.18 -2.30
CA GLY A 318 3.04 -13.03 -3.63
C GLY A 318 2.02 -12.74 -4.74
N THR A 319 0.78 -13.21 -4.58
CA THR A 319 -0.32 -12.97 -5.51
C THR A 319 -0.87 -11.54 -5.34
N ILE A 320 -1.02 -11.07 -4.10
CA ILE A 320 -1.34 -9.66 -3.80
C ILE A 320 -0.27 -8.77 -4.45
N ALA A 321 1.02 -9.00 -4.17
CA ALA A 321 2.12 -8.24 -4.77
C ALA A 321 2.14 -8.24 -6.32
N ALA A 322 1.53 -9.23 -6.97
CA ALA A 322 1.40 -9.28 -8.42
C ALA A 322 0.25 -8.38 -8.94
N ASP A 323 -0.81 -8.19 -8.15
CA ASP A 323 -1.86 -7.22 -8.43
C ASP A 323 -1.32 -5.79 -8.22
N GLU A 324 -0.66 -5.50 -7.11
CA GLU A 324 0.02 -4.21 -6.84
C GLU A 324 0.92 -3.77 -8.00
N LYS A 325 1.69 -4.70 -8.60
CA LYS A 325 2.56 -4.40 -9.75
C LYS A 325 1.78 -3.99 -11.00
N ARG A 326 0.58 -4.55 -11.23
CA ARG A 326 -0.29 -4.14 -12.34
C ARG A 326 -0.84 -2.74 -12.08
N HIS A 327 -1.25 -2.46 -10.86
CA HIS A 327 -1.75 -1.13 -10.46
C HIS A 327 -0.63 -0.08 -10.53
N GLU A 328 0.57 -0.36 -10.00
CA GLU A 328 1.78 0.47 -10.17
C GLU A 328 2.03 0.79 -11.64
N THR A 329 1.92 -0.22 -12.50
CA THR A 329 2.09 -0.05 -13.94
C THR A 329 1.04 0.88 -14.54
N ALA A 330 -0.22 0.77 -14.11
CA ALA A 330 -1.31 1.60 -14.58
C ALA A 330 -1.15 3.06 -14.13
N TYR A 331 -0.95 3.30 -12.83
CA TYR A 331 -0.77 4.64 -12.28
C TYR A 331 0.50 5.31 -12.81
N GLY A 332 1.61 4.55 -12.92
CA GLY A 332 2.84 5.03 -13.52
C GLY A 332 2.65 5.50 -14.97
N ARG A 333 1.84 4.80 -15.77
CA ARG A 333 1.48 5.20 -17.14
C ARG A 333 0.65 6.48 -17.19
N ILE A 334 -0.21 6.73 -16.20
CA ILE A 334 -0.97 7.98 -16.12
C ILE A 334 -0.01 9.16 -15.98
N VAL A 335 0.94 9.08 -15.04
CA VAL A 335 1.93 10.14 -14.84
C VAL A 335 2.83 10.30 -16.07
N GLU A 336 3.20 9.21 -16.75
CA GLU A 336 3.92 9.27 -18.04
C GLU A 336 3.15 10.04 -19.12
N GLN A 337 1.83 9.89 -19.20
CA GLN A 337 1.01 10.68 -20.14
C GLN A 337 0.88 12.14 -19.72
N LEU A 338 0.72 12.40 -18.43
CA LEU A 338 0.69 13.78 -17.92
C LEU A 338 2.00 14.49 -18.21
N LEU A 339 3.15 13.82 -18.11
CA LEU A 339 4.45 14.37 -18.49
C LEU A 339 4.59 14.66 -19.99
N GLN A 340 3.80 14.00 -20.85
CA GLN A 340 3.78 14.29 -22.29
C GLN A 340 2.86 15.47 -22.63
N LEU A 341 1.71 15.58 -21.95
CA LEU A 341 0.69 16.61 -22.23
C LEU A 341 0.93 17.93 -21.48
N ASP A 342 1.35 17.85 -20.23
CA ASP A 342 1.63 18.98 -19.34
C ASP A 342 2.92 18.70 -18.54
N PRO A 343 4.10 18.74 -19.20
CA PRO A 343 5.38 18.41 -18.56
C PRO A 343 5.65 19.25 -17.30
N GLU A 344 5.32 20.55 -17.35
CA GLU A 344 5.52 21.46 -16.23
C GLU A 344 4.60 21.12 -15.05
N GLY A 345 3.30 20.97 -15.29
CA GLY A 345 2.35 20.63 -14.23
C GLY A 345 2.68 19.29 -13.57
N ALA A 346 3.04 18.28 -14.36
CA ALA A 346 3.40 16.96 -13.86
C ALA A 346 4.70 16.99 -13.04
N VAL A 347 5.76 17.65 -13.50
CA VAL A 347 7.02 17.75 -12.74
C VAL A 347 6.83 18.52 -11.42
N LEU A 348 6.03 19.59 -11.43
CA LEU A 348 5.73 20.34 -10.22
C LEU A 348 4.96 19.48 -9.22
N ALA A 349 3.99 18.69 -9.68
CA ALA A 349 3.25 17.76 -8.84
C ALA A 349 4.13 16.66 -8.23
N VAL A 350 5.03 16.07 -9.02
CA VAL A 350 6.02 15.11 -8.51
C VAL A 350 6.88 15.75 -7.43
N ALA A 351 7.43 16.94 -7.68
CA ALA A 351 8.25 17.64 -6.70
C ALA A 351 7.48 18.03 -5.44
N ASP A 352 6.22 18.44 -5.57
CA ASP A 352 5.36 18.80 -4.45
C ASP A 352 5.10 17.60 -3.52
N MET A 353 4.68 16.45 -4.09
CA MET A 353 4.48 15.23 -3.32
C MET A 353 5.77 14.77 -2.61
N MET A 354 6.92 14.92 -3.27
CA MET A 354 8.22 14.59 -2.66
C MET A 354 8.63 15.57 -1.54
N ARG A 355 8.23 16.85 -1.62
CA ARG A 355 8.48 17.83 -0.54
C ARG A 355 7.58 17.57 0.67
N LYS A 356 6.31 17.24 0.43
CA LYS A 356 5.35 16.83 1.47
C LYS A 356 5.76 15.53 2.16
N ARG A 357 6.55 14.72 1.46
CA ARG A 357 6.81 13.30 1.73
C ARG A 357 5.52 12.50 1.48
N ILE A 358 5.68 11.36 0.82
CA ILE A 358 4.59 10.41 0.65
C ILE A 358 4.21 9.83 2.03
N THR A 359 3.07 10.27 2.55
CA THR A 359 2.48 9.80 3.80
C THR A 359 1.93 8.38 3.62
N MET A 360 2.17 7.47 4.55
CA MET A 360 1.57 6.13 4.51
C MET A 360 0.06 6.23 4.78
N PRO A 361 -0.79 5.47 4.07
CA PRO A 361 -2.24 5.58 4.21
C PRO A 361 -2.71 5.31 5.65
N ALA A 362 -2.15 4.29 6.31
CA ALA A 362 -2.49 3.91 7.67
C ALA A 362 -1.72 4.68 8.77
N HIS A 363 -1.15 5.86 8.48
CA HIS A 363 -0.35 6.63 9.46
C HIS A 363 -1.13 7.08 10.71
N LEU A 364 -2.47 7.05 10.66
CA LEU A 364 -3.36 7.33 11.80
C LEU A 364 -3.88 6.06 12.48
N MET A 365 -3.24 4.90 12.27
CA MET A 365 -3.64 3.67 12.94
C MET A 365 -3.57 3.80 14.47
N HIS A 366 -4.60 3.29 15.14
CA HIS A 366 -4.74 3.35 16.58
C HIS A 366 -5.59 2.17 17.07
N ASP A 367 -5.17 1.51 18.14
CA ASP A 367 -5.85 0.31 18.67
C ASP A 367 -6.76 0.58 19.89
N GLY A 368 -6.75 1.83 20.38
CA GLY A 368 -7.43 2.25 21.60
C GLY A 368 -6.52 2.36 22.83
N ARG A 369 -5.22 2.08 22.70
CA ARG A 369 -4.26 2.02 23.81
C ARG A 369 -2.92 2.68 23.46
N ASP A 370 -2.39 2.39 22.28
CA ASP A 370 -1.09 2.87 21.82
C ASP A 370 -1.26 4.06 20.88
N MET A 371 -0.81 5.23 21.32
CA MET A 371 -0.88 6.48 20.56
C MET A 371 0.15 6.54 19.44
N ASP A 372 1.22 5.74 19.54
CA ASP A 372 2.35 5.73 18.60
C ASP A 372 2.37 4.42 17.78
N LEU A 373 1.21 3.76 17.66
CA LEU A 373 1.07 2.42 17.06
C LEU A 373 1.66 2.34 15.65
N PHE A 374 1.46 3.37 14.82
CA PHE A 374 2.05 3.44 13.48
C PHE A 374 3.58 3.41 13.53
N GLU A 375 4.18 4.18 14.43
CA GLU A 375 5.63 4.29 14.57
C GLU A 375 6.22 2.97 15.07
N HIS A 376 5.57 2.33 16.04
CA HIS A 376 5.96 1.01 16.52
C HIS A 376 5.85 -0.06 15.43
N PHE A 377 4.73 -0.13 14.70
CA PHE A 377 4.56 -1.03 13.56
C PHE A 377 5.63 -0.80 12.48
N ALA A 378 5.86 0.45 12.09
CA ALA A 378 6.84 0.81 11.08
C ALA A 378 8.26 0.44 11.49
N ALA A 379 8.59 0.54 12.79
CA ALA A 379 9.88 0.11 13.33
C ALA A 379 10.07 -1.42 13.21
N VAL A 380 9.04 -2.21 13.53
CA VAL A 380 9.09 -3.68 13.32
C VAL A 380 9.26 -4.02 11.83
N ALA A 381 8.49 -3.38 10.94
CA ALA A 381 8.59 -3.58 9.49
C ALA A 381 9.99 -3.24 8.95
N GLN A 382 10.56 -2.13 9.40
CA GLN A 382 11.91 -1.69 9.07
C GLN A 382 12.97 -2.68 9.56
N ARG A 383 12.81 -3.22 10.77
CA ARG A 383 13.74 -4.19 11.37
C ARG A 383 13.68 -5.56 10.69
N LEU A 384 12.49 -6.02 10.31
CA LEU A 384 12.32 -7.26 9.54
C LEU A 384 12.73 -7.14 8.08
N GLY A 385 12.99 -5.92 7.59
CA GLY A 385 13.30 -5.66 6.19
C GLY A 385 12.09 -5.87 5.27
N VAL A 386 10.87 -5.70 5.81
CA VAL A 386 9.63 -5.77 5.03
C VAL A 386 9.44 -4.49 4.24
N TYR A 387 9.55 -3.34 4.90
CA TYR A 387 9.58 -2.04 4.23
C TYR A 387 10.48 -1.08 5.01
N THR A 388 11.46 -0.51 4.32
CA THR A 388 12.52 0.28 4.94
C THR A 388 12.64 1.68 4.34
N ALA A 389 13.35 2.58 5.04
CA ALA A 389 13.74 3.87 4.50
C ALA A 389 14.58 3.77 3.21
N ARG A 390 15.27 2.63 3.00
CA ARG A 390 15.98 2.35 1.74
C ARG A 390 15.02 2.02 0.61
N ASP A 391 14.00 1.20 0.88
CA ASP A 391 12.95 0.89 -0.10
C ASP A 391 12.22 2.16 -0.56
N TYR A 392 11.93 3.09 0.36
CA TYR A 392 11.39 4.40 0.00
C TYR A 392 12.30 5.12 -1.02
N ALA A 393 13.61 5.18 -0.76
CA ALA A 393 14.56 5.82 -1.67
C ALA A 393 14.69 5.08 -3.02
N ASP A 394 14.61 3.74 -3.00
CA ASP A 394 14.59 2.90 -4.20
C ASP A 394 13.36 3.16 -5.07
N ILE A 395 12.19 3.37 -4.44
CA ILE A 395 10.94 3.74 -5.13
C ILE A 395 11.09 5.13 -5.78
N VAL A 396 11.62 6.13 -5.08
CA VAL A 396 11.87 7.46 -5.65
C VAL A 396 12.79 7.36 -6.88
N GLU A 397 13.91 6.64 -6.77
CA GLU A 397 14.84 6.47 -7.87
C GLU A 397 14.20 5.73 -9.06
N PHE A 398 13.43 4.68 -8.77
CA PHE A 398 12.70 3.94 -9.79
C PHE A 398 11.72 4.84 -10.55
N LEU A 399 10.91 5.64 -9.85
CA LEU A 399 9.93 6.54 -10.47
C LEU A 399 10.61 7.65 -11.28
N VAL A 400 11.73 8.21 -10.79
CA VAL A 400 12.56 9.17 -11.55
C VAL A 400 13.00 8.58 -12.89
N LYS A 401 13.50 7.34 -12.88
CA LYS A 401 13.95 6.63 -14.09
C LYS A 401 12.78 6.28 -15.00
N ARG A 402 11.69 5.75 -14.43
CA ARG A 402 10.47 5.36 -15.16
C ARG A 402 9.89 6.54 -15.93
N TRP A 403 9.79 7.69 -15.26
CA TRP A 403 9.27 8.93 -15.82
C TRP A 403 10.30 9.73 -16.62
N LYS A 404 11.53 9.21 -16.76
CA LYS A 404 12.63 9.82 -17.53
C LYS A 404 12.89 11.28 -17.16
N LEU A 405 12.72 11.62 -15.86
CA LEU A 405 12.78 13.00 -15.39
C LEU A 405 14.15 13.61 -15.61
N GLU A 406 15.22 12.82 -15.54
CA GLU A 406 16.61 13.29 -15.76
C GLU A 406 16.82 13.84 -17.18
N THR A 407 16.13 13.29 -18.17
CA THR A 407 16.24 13.66 -19.59
C THR A 407 15.16 14.62 -20.06
N LEU A 408 14.26 15.04 -19.16
CA LEU A 408 13.16 15.94 -19.50
C LEU A 408 13.66 17.38 -19.57
N GLU A 409 13.85 17.91 -20.78
CA GLU A 409 14.42 19.25 -21.01
C GLU A 409 13.42 20.27 -21.57
N SER A 410 12.50 19.84 -22.44
CA SER A 410 11.52 20.70 -23.10
C SER A 410 10.27 20.92 -22.24
N GLY A 411 9.59 22.06 -22.45
CA GLY A 411 8.29 22.33 -21.83
C GLY A 411 8.35 22.67 -20.34
N LEU A 412 9.54 22.98 -19.80
CA LEU A 412 9.73 23.40 -18.40
C LEU A 412 10.14 24.87 -18.31
N SER A 413 9.51 25.62 -17.40
CA SER A 413 10.03 26.93 -16.99
C SER A 413 11.28 26.79 -16.11
N GLY A 414 11.81 27.91 -15.62
CA GLY A 414 12.89 27.90 -14.63
C GLY A 414 12.46 27.22 -13.31
N GLU A 415 11.17 27.28 -12.95
CA GLU A 415 10.64 26.59 -11.78
C GLU A 415 10.55 25.09 -12.02
N GLY A 416 10.00 24.67 -13.17
CA GLY A 416 9.93 23.26 -13.57
C GLY A 416 11.31 22.59 -13.59
N ARG A 417 12.35 23.28 -14.10
CA ARG A 417 13.74 22.77 -14.04
C ARG A 417 14.25 22.58 -12.61
N ARG A 418 14.01 23.55 -11.71
CA ARG A 418 14.40 23.41 -10.29
C ARG A 418 13.65 22.26 -9.59
N ALA A 419 12.37 22.07 -9.92
CA ALA A 419 11.56 20.98 -9.41
C ALA A 419 12.11 19.61 -9.88
N ARG A 420 12.39 19.46 -11.18
CA ARG A 420 13.04 18.28 -11.75
C ARG A 420 14.38 17.98 -11.07
N ASP A 421 15.26 18.97 -10.97
CA ASP A 421 16.60 18.80 -10.38
C ASP A 421 16.52 18.42 -8.89
N PHE A 422 15.54 18.98 -8.16
CA PHE A 422 15.26 18.58 -6.78
C PHE A 422 14.90 17.10 -6.68
N VAL A 423 13.96 16.62 -7.50
CA VAL A 423 13.49 15.23 -7.47
C VAL A 423 14.60 14.27 -7.90
N CYS A 424 15.32 14.57 -8.99
CA CYS A 424 16.43 13.72 -9.47
C CYS A 424 17.57 13.62 -8.45
N GLY A 425 17.80 14.68 -7.67
CA GLY A 425 18.80 14.68 -6.59
C GLY A 425 18.35 14.06 -5.26
N LEU A 426 17.09 13.61 -5.15
CA LEU A 426 16.49 13.26 -3.86
C LEU A 426 16.92 11.87 -3.36
N ALA A 427 16.83 10.83 -4.20
CA ALA A 427 17.11 9.46 -3.77
C ALA A 427 18.52 9.28 -3.14
N PRO A 428 19.61 9.81 -3.72
CA PRO A 428 20.94 9.73 -3.09
C PRO A 428 21.04 10.49 -1.74
N ARG A 429 20.23 11.55 -1.54
CA ARG A 429 20.17 12.25 -0.25
C ARG A 429 19.42 11.41 0.78
N MET A 430 18.34 10.77 0.38
CA MET A 430 17.54 9.89 1.25
C MET A 430 18.32 8.67 1.69
N ARG A 431 19.05 7.99 0.78
CA ARG A 431 19.93 6.86 1.14
C ARG A 431 20.95 7.23 2.22
N ARG A 432 21.66 8.35 2.05
CA ARG A 432 22.63 8.85 3.05
C ARG A 432 21.97 9.24 4.38
N ALA A 433 20.70 9.65 4.36
CA ALA A 433 19.96 9.91 5.60
C ALA A 433 19.56 8.59 6.29
N ALA A 434 19.07 7.61 5.53
CA ALA A 434 18.73 6.28 6.00
C ALA A 434 19.94 5.55 6.62
N GLU A 435 21.08 5.54 5.94
CA GLU A 435 22.33 4.96 6.45
C GLU A 435 22.75 5.57 7.80
N ARG A 436 22.67 6.91 7.93
CA ARG A 436 22.97 7.60 9.18
C ARG A 436 21.96 7.31 10.29
N ALA A 437 20.69 7.09 9.94
CA ALA A 437 19.66 6.73 10.90
C ALA A 437 19.87 5.30 11.40
N GLU A 438 20.15 4.36 10.51
CA GLU A 438 20.47 2.97 10.86
C GLU A 438 21.72 2.87 11.74
N ASP A 439 22.78 3.64 11.44
CA ASP A 439 24.00 3.65 12.25
C ASP A 439 23.80 4.27 13.64
N ARG A 440 22.76 5.09 13.83
CA ARG A 440 22.33 5.56 15.15
C ARG A 440 21.50 4.48 15.85
N ALA A 441 20.53 3.90 15.17
CA ALA A 441 19.68 2.84 15.71
C ALA A 441 20.47 1.62 16.19
N LYS A 442 21.58 1.25 15.52
CA LYS A 442 22.49 0.19 15.97
C LYS A 442 23.15 0.46 17.33
N LYS A 443 23.18 1.72 17.78
CA LYS A 443 23.78 2.13 19.06
C LYS A 443 22.73 2.26 20.17
N ASP A 444 21.46 2.34 19.79
CA ASP A 444 20.36 2.38 20.73
C ASP A 444 20.04 0.93 21.17
N GLU A 445 19.66 0.76 22.44
CA GLU A 445 19.26 -0.55 22.92
C GLU A 445 17.92 -0.96 22.29
N PRO A 446 17.77 -2.21 21.80
CA PRO A 446 16.50 -2.68 21.26
C PRO A 446 15.39 -2.52 22.29
N ARG A 447 14.29 -1.86 21.91
CA ARG A 447 13.16 -1.65 22.83
C ARG A 447 12.12 -2.74 22.59
N MET A 448 11.62 -3.33 23.66
CA MET A 448 10.46 -4.21 23.61
C MET A 448 9.19 -3.37 23.76
N VAL A 449 8.26 -3.53 22.83
CA VAL A 449 6.93 -2.89 22.88
C VAL A 449 5.85 -3.95 22.82
N LYS A 450 4.82 -3.79 23.65
CA LYS A 450 3.64 -4.66 23.64
C LYS A 450 2.69 -4.25 22.53
N PHE A 451 2.26 -5.21 21.74
CA PHE A 451 1.26 -4.98 20.70
C PHE A 451 -0.05 -5.68 21.07
N SER A 452 -1.15 -4.94 21.11
CA SER A 452 -2.46 -5.52 21.43
C SER A 452 -2.91 -6.55 20.39
N TRP A 453 -2.48 -6.39 19.13
CA TRP A 453 -2.74 -7.31 18.02
C TRP A 453 -2.22 -8.73 18.26
N ILE A 454 -1.22 -8.92 19.11
CA ILE A 454 -0.65 -10.22 19.46
C ILE A 454 -0.86 -10.53 20.95
N PHE A 455 -2.02 -10.15 21.50
CA PHE A 455 -2.40 -10.41 22.89
C PHE A 455 -1.44 -9.79 23.91
N ASP A 456 -1.00 -8.56 23.65
CA ASP A 456 -0.06 -7.80 24.48
C ASP A 456 1.30 -8.49 24.68
N ARG A 457 1.67 -9.43 23.80
CA ARG A 457 3.03 -9.96 23.68
C ARG A 457 3.96 -8.87 23.12
N GLU A 458 5.25 -9.03 23.40
CA GLU A 458 6.26 -8.03 23.07
C GLU A 458 6.96 -8.34 21.75
N ALA A 459 7.21 -7.30 20.96
CA ALA A 459 8.03 -7.33 19.76
C ALA A 459 9.14 -6.27 19.86
N VAL A 460 10.26 -6.53 19.20
CA VAL A 460 11.39 -5.60 19.14
C VAL A 460 11.10 -4.48 18.14
N VAL A 461 11.13 -3.23 18.61
CA VAL A 461 11.06 -2.01 17.78
C VAL A 461 12.40 -1.30 17.67
#